data_AF-A0A9E3MFX6-F1
#
_entry.id   AF-A0A9E3MFX6-F1
#
_cell.length_a   1.000
_cell.length_b   1.000
_cell.length_c   1.000
_cell.angle_alpha   90.00
_cell.angle_beta   90.00
_cell.angle_gamma   90.00
#
_symmetry.space_group_name_H-M   'P 1'
#
loop_
_entity.id
_entity.type
_entity.pdbx_description
1 polymer ?
#
loop_
_entity_poly.entity_id
_entity_poly.type
_entity_poly.pdbx_seq_one_letter_code
_entity_poly.pdbx_strand_id
1 'polypeptide(L)' 'NGSKIVVNKQPPLHEIWLAARNGGFHFKFSEQGWRDTRDGVEFFARLSDEASRQAGQALAFSAA' A
#
# COMPACT_ATOMS: atom_id res chain seq x y z
N ASN A 1 -2.54 -19.25 -1.94
CA ASN A 1 -1.53 -19.50 -0.89
C ASN A 1 -1.98 -19.07 0.53
N GLY A 2 -3.21 -18.57 0.71
CA GLY A 2 -3.71 -18.14 2.03
C GLY A 2 -3.14 -16.82 2.56
N SER A 3 -2.33 -16.10 1.78
CA SER A 3 -1.79 -14.80 2.19
C SER A 3 -2.86 -13.71 2.19
N LYS A 4 -2.63 -12.65 2.97
CA LYS A 4 -3.55 -11.52 3.11
C LYS A 4 -2.78 -10.21 2.98
N ILE A 5 -3.44 -9.20 2.44
CA ILE A 5 -3.06 -7.79 2.60
C ILE A 5 -4.13 -7.15 3.48
N VAL A 6 -3.71 -6.38 4.48
CA VAL A 6 -4.60 -5.58 5.32
C VAL A 6 -4.34 -4.12 5.02
N VAL A 7 -5.41 -3.37 4.73
CA VAL A 7 -5.37 -1.91 4.59
C VAL A 7 -6.25 -1.31 5.69
N ASN A 8 -5.72 -0.35 6.45
CA ASN A 8 -6.47 0.30 7.51
C ASN A 8 -6.12 1.78 7.63
N LYS A 9 -7.04 2.54 8.25
CA LYS A 9 -6.84 3.95 8.58
C LYS A 9 -6.13 4.09 9.93
N GLN A 10 -5.31 5.12 10.07
CA GLN A 10 -4.73 5.58 11.33
C GLN A 10 -5.12 7.05 11.57
N PRO A 11 -6.33 7.31 12.10
CA PRO A 11 -6.86 8.67 12.22
C PRO A 11 -5.96 9.65 12.99
N PRO A 12 -5.33 9.28 14.13
CA PRO A 12 -4.47 10.22 14.86
C PRO A 12 -3.23 10.69 14.09
N LEU A 13 -2.76 9.88 13.13
CA LEU A 13 -1.57 10.17 12.33
C LEU A 13 -1.92 10.77 10.95
N HIS A 14 -3.21 10.81 10.61
CA HIS A 14 -3.68 11.12 9.25
C HIS A 14 -3.02 10.22 8.19
N GLU A 15 -2.89 8.93 8.52
CA GLU A 15 -2.21 7.93 7.68
C GLU A 15 -3.15 6.80 7.24
N ILE A 16 -2.75 6.13 6.15
CA ILE A 16 -3.23 4.80 5.77
C ILE A 16 -2.07 3.83 5.90
N TRP A 17 -2.30 2.65 6.47
CA TRP A 17 -1.30 1.60 6.55
C TRP A 17 -1.67 0.41 5.67
N LEU A 18 -0.64 -0.22 5.09
CA LEU A 18 -0.74 -1.46 4.33
C LEU A 18 0.19 -2.49 4.97
N ALA A 19 -0.35 -3.62 5.40
CA ALA A 19 0.41 -4.77 5.85
C ALA A 19 0.32 -5.88 4.79
N ALA A 20 1.46 -6.26 4.23
CA ALA A 20 1.61 -7.35 3.27
C ALA A 20 2.67 -8.34 3.78
N ARG A 21 2.83 -9.47 3.08
CA ARG A 21 3.84 -10.48 3.45
C ARG A 21 5.27 -9.94 3.45
N ASN A 22 5.58 -8.88 2.68
CA ASN A 22 6.92 -8.30 2.61
C ASN A 22 7.19 -7.20 3.64
N GLY A 23 6.17 -6.72 4.34
CA GLY A 23 6.35 -5.59 5.25
C GLY A 23 5.08 -4.80 5.56
N GLY A 24 5.26 -3.80 6.41
CA GLY A 24 4.28 -2.77 6.72
C GLY A 24 4.72 -1.44 6.11
N PHE A 25 3.77 -0.75 5.48
CA PHE A 25 3.98 0.48 4.73
C PHE A 25 3.01 1.54 5.24
N HIS A 26 3.51 2.74 5.52
CA HIS A 26 2.75 3.82 6.14
C HIS A 26 2.67 4.98 5.16
N PHE A 27 1.46 5.40 4.82
CA PHE A 27 1.21 6.40 3.80
C PHE A 27 0.62 7.67 4.41
N LYS A 28 1.23 8.82 4.11
CA LYS A 28 0.67 10.14 4.37
C LYS A 28 0.13 10.74 3.08
N PHE A 29 -0.98 11.47 3.19
CA PHE A 29 -1.51 12.23 2.07
C PHE A 29 -0.73 13.55 1.91
N SER A 30 -0.40 13.88 0.67
CA SER A 30 0.31 15.10 0.28
C SER A 30 -0.29 15.63 -1.02
N GLU A 31 0.23 16.75 -1.53
CA GLU A 31 -0.16 17.29 -2.85
C GLU A 31 0.04 16.28 -4.00
N GLN A 32 0.95 15.31 -3.82
CA GLN A 32 1.26 14.27 -4.80
C GLN A 32 0.52 12.95 -4.53
N GLY A 33 -0.52 12.98 -3.69
CA GLY A 33 -1.29 11.81 -3.28
C GLY A 33 -0.73 11.10 -2.05
N TRP A 34 -1.12 9.82 -1.88
CA TRP A 34 -0.68 8.96 -0.77
C TRP A 34 0.74 8.45 -1.00
N ARG A 35 1.67 8.83 -0.12
CA ARG A 35 3.10 8.54 -0.25
C ARG A 35 3.62 7.79 0.97
N ASP A 36 4.38 6.74 0.72
CA ASP A 36 5.09 6.01 1.77
C ASP A 36 6.05 6.96 2.51
N THR A 37 5.98 6.95 3.83
CA THR A 37 6.76 7.84 4.70
C THR A 37 8.25 7.50 4.76
N ARG A 38 8.67 6.34 4.24
CA ARG A 38 10.07 5.89 4.23
C ARG A 38 10.75 6.12 2.88
N ASP A 39 10.09 5.74 1.79
CA ASP A 39 10.70 5.75 0.45
C ASP A 39 9.90 6.51 -0.62
N GLY A 40 8.76 7.10 -0.25
CA GLY A 40 7.97 7.97 -1.14
C GLY A 40 7.21 7.23 -2.24
N VAL A 41 7.19 5.90 -2.25
CA VAL A 41 6.41 5.11 -3.21
C VAL A 41 4.92 5.43 -3.05
N GLU A 42 4.22 5.51 -4.18
CA GLU A 42 2.78 5.79 -4.22
C GLU A 42 1.97 4.56 -3.77
N PHE A 43 0.86 4.78 -3.05
CA PHE A 43 0.04 3.74 -2.46
C PHE A 43 -0.43 2.66 -3.44
N PHE A 44 -1.04 3.03 -4.57
CA PHE A 44 -1.53 2.07 -5.56
C PHE A 44 -0.40 1.33 -6.28
N ALA A 45 0.74 1.99 -6.49
CA ALA A 45 1.95 1.34 -6.98
C ALA A 45 2.42 0.24 -6.01
N ARG A 46 2.50 0.53 -4.70
CA ARG A 46 2.86 -0.47 -3.67
C ARG A 46 1.84 -1.61 -3.60
N LEU A 47 0.56 -1.28 -3.62
CA LEU A 47 -0.52 -2.27 -3.57
C LEU A 47 -0.44 -3.22 -4.77
N SER A 48 -0.19 -2.69 -5.97
CA SER A 48 -0.04 -3.48 -7.19
C SER A 48 1.14 -4.44 -7.11
N ASP A 49 2.29 -3.98 -6.62
CA ASP A 49 3.49 -4.81 -6.45
C ASP A 49 3.27 -5.95 -5.43
N GLU A 50 2.83 -5.61 -4.21
CA GLU A 50 2.64 -6.60 -3.14
C GLU A 50 1.50 -7.58 -3.42
N ALA A 51 0.43 -7.11 -4.09
CA ALA A 51 -0.66 -7.99 -4.50
C ALA A 51 -0.21 -8.91 -5.63
N SER A 52 0.52 -8.39 -6.63
CA SER A 52 1.03 -9.22 -7.74
C SER A 52 1.95 -10.32 -7.24
N ARG A 53 2.88 -9.97 -6.35
CA ARG A 53 3.82 -10.92 -5.74
C ARG A 53 3.10 -12.01 -4.95
N GLN A 54 2.07 -11.66 -4.19
CA GLN A 54 1.33 -12.63 -3.38
C GLN A 54 0.32 -13.45 -4.20
N ALA A 55 -0.24 -12.90 -5.26
CA ALA A 55 -1.15 -13.62 -6.16
C ALA A 55 -0.41 -14.54 -7.13
N GLY A 56 0.87 -14.25 -7.43
CA GLY A 56 1.64 -14.96 -8.45
C GLY A 56 1.20 -14.58 -9.88
N GLN A 57 0.52 -13.45 -10.06
CA GLN A 57 0.08 -12.92 -11.33
C GLN A 57 0.02 -11.39 -11.26
N ALA A 58 0.10 -10.70 -12.40
CA ALA A 58 0.03 -9.25 -12.44
C ALA A 58 -1.35 -8.73 -12.02
N LEU A 59 -1.39 -7.84 -11.03
CA LEU A 59 -2.56 -7.12 -10.56
C LEU A 59 -2.25 -5.62 -10.56
N ALA A 60 -3.09 -4.84 -11.23
CA ALA A 60 -2.92 -3.39 -11.38
C ALA A 60 -4.06 -2.64 -10.68
N PHE A 61 -3.69 -1.75 -9.76
CA PHE A 61 -4.60 -0.84 -9.08
C PHE A 61 -4.23 0.60 -9.45
N SER A 62 -5.22 1.47 -9.60
CA SER A 62 -5.03 2.90 -9.86
C SER A 62 -6.07 3.72 -9.11
N ALA A 63 -5.78 5.00 -8.92
CA ALA A 63 -6.82 5.97 -8.58
C ALA A 63 -7.85 6.05 -9.73
N ALA A 64 -9.10 6.38 -9.37
CA ALA A 64 -10.19 6.64 -10.30
C ALA A 64 -10.13 8.08 -10.83
#